data_AF-A0A1T3CFS6-F1
#
_entry.id   AF-A0A1T3CFS6-F1
#
_cell.length_a   1.000
_cell.length_b   1.000
_cell.length_c   1.000
_cell.angle_alpha   90.00
_cell.angle_beta   90.00
_cell.angle_gamma   90.00
#
_symmetry.space_group_name_H-M   'P 1'
#
loop_
_entity.id
_entity.type
_entity.pdbx_description
1 polymer ?
#
loop_
_entity_poly.entity_id
_entity_poly.type
_entity_poly.pdbx_seq_one_letter_code
_entity_poly.pdbx_strand_id
1 'polypeptide(L)'
;MIETFDKPDSQTTKDFWMRAVHHTGSDGSGTVKSLSGWITAFCYWDAKGMKIYQLGDVEGQGTDRRRFIIDDVHFPIIRAAAVPEAMFEVPVMILDLTDSKCYETTAIAGFVGATSSASKEGHPHDTFQPRSGYWIFVDKVETIPEDFRLEDGHDIIPI
;
A
#
# COMPACT_ATOMS: atom_id res chain seq x y z
N MET A 1 -1.04 20.51 1.35
CA MET A 1 -1.29 19.70 2.57
C MET A 1 -1.57 20.56 3.82
N ILE A 2 -1.21 21.84 3.85
CA ILE A 2 -1.47 22.75 4.99
C ILE A 2 -2.97 23.13 5.11
N GLU A 3 -3.67 23.34 4.00
CA GLU A 3 -5.06 23.85 4.01
C GLU A 3 -6.11 22.89 4.62
N THR A 4 -5.89 21.56 4.54
CA THR A 4 -6.78 20.58 5.17
C THR A 4 -6.88 20.79 6.68
N PHE A 5 -5.78 21.18 7.33
CA PHE A 5 -5.73 21.41 8.77
C PHE A 5 -6.24 22.80 9.16
N ASP A 6 -5.97 23.80 8.32
CA ASP A 6 -6.38 25.19 8.59
C ASP A 6 -7.86 25.43 8.31
N LYS A 7 -8.41 24.77 7.28
CA LYS A 7 -9.80 24.96 6.82
C LYS A 7 -10.46 23.62 6.50
N PRO A 8 -10.62 22.73 7.50
CA PRO A 8 -11.21 21.40 7.30
C PRO A 8 -12.65 21.46 6.79
N ASP A 9 -13.38 22.52 7.17
CA ASP A 9 -14.79 22.66 6.81
C ASP A 9 -15.06 23.32 5.46
N SER A 10 -14.02 23.85 4.80
CA SER A 10 -14.20 24.51 3.52
C SER A 10 -14.69 23.53 2.45
N GLN A 11 -15.57 24.01 1.56
CA GLN A 11 -16.09 23.19 0.48
C GLN A 11 -14.95 22.71 -0.44
N THR A 12 -13.96 23.57 -0.70
CA THR A 12 -12.78 23.22 -1.50
C THR A 12 -11.98 22.05 -0.90
N THR A 13 -11.73 22.07 0.42
CA THR A 13 -11.07 20.97 1.12
C THR A 13 -11.88 19.69 0.98
N LYS A 14 -13.21 19.75 1.22
CA LYS A 14 -14.10 18.60 1.11
C LYS A 14 -14.12 18.04 -0.31
N ASP A 15 -14.24 18.90 -1.32
CA ASP A 15 -14.28 18.49 -2.72
C ASP A 15 -12.96 17.86 -3.17
N PHE A 16 -11.82 18.33 -2.65
CA PHE A 16 -10.51 17.72 -2.93
C PHE A 16 -10.44 16.27 -2.42
N TRP A 17 -10.87 16.03 -1.18
CA TRP A 17 -10.85 14.69 -0.57
C TRP A 17 -11.93 13.77 -1.15
N MET A 18 -13.12 14.28 -1.49
CA MET A 18 -14.17 13.52 -2.17
C MET A 18 -13.75 13.03 -3.57
N ARG A 19 -12.71 13.64 -4.15
CA ARG A 19 -12.11 13.26 -5.43
C ARG A 19 -10.86 12.37 -5.29
N ALA A 20 -10.56 11.88 -4.08
CA ALA A 20 -9.42 10.99 -3.84
C ALA A 20 -9.50 9.70 -4.64
N VAL A 21 -10.69 9.08 -4.66
CA VAL A 21 -10.93 7.86 -5.43
C VAL A 21 -12.32 7.89 -6.05
N HIS A 22 -12.41 7.44 -7.29
CA HIS A 22 -13.65 7.23 -8.03
C HIS A 22 -13.70 5.78 -8.50
N HIS A 23 -14.76 5.07 -8.10
CA HIS A 23 -14.97 3.66 -8.46
C HIS A 23 -16.03 3.54 -9.55
N THR A 24 -15.73 2.74 -10.58
CA THR A 24 -16.60 2.53 -11.76
C THR A 24 -16.66 1.05 -12.12
N GLY A 25 -17.79 0.61 -12.67
CA GLY A 25 -18.11 -0.80 -12.96
C GLY A 25 -19.31 -1.29 -12.16
N SER A 26 -19.98 -2.33 -12.64
CA SER A 26 -21.16 -2.94 -12.01
C SER A 26 -20.85 -4.34 -11.46
N ASP A 27 -21.74 -4.88 -10.64
CA ASP A 27 -21.63 -6.27 -10.14
C ASP A 27 -22.07 -7.33 -11.17
N GLY A 28 -22.24 -6.95 -12.45
CA GLY A 28 -22.62 -7.85 -13.54
C GLY A 28 -21.42 -8.48 -14.26
N SER A 29 -21.64 -9.69 -14.81
CA SER A 29 -20.68 -10.36 -15.68
C SER A 29 -20.34 -9.48 -16.90
N GLY A 30 -19.07 -9.08 -17.02
CA GLY A 30 -18.56 -8.32 -18.17
C GLY A 30 -18.06 -6.90 -17.87
N THR A 31 -18.27 -6.35 -16.67
CA THR A 31 -17.74 -5.02 -16.33
C THR A 31 -16.49 -5.10 -15.44
N VAL A 32 -15.44 -4.35 -15.80
CA VAL A 32 -14.20 -4.27 -15.01
C VAL A 32 -14.39 -3.25 -13.89
N LYS A 33 -14.24 -3.67 -12.64
CA LYS A 33 -14.17 -2.75 -11.49
C LYS A 33 -12.87 -1.96 -11.57
N SER A 34 -12.98 -0.65 -11.76
CA SER A 34 -11.86 0.26 -11.96
C SER A 34 -11.88 1.40 -10.96
N LEU A 35 -10.68 1.87 -10.63
CA LEU A 35 -10.42 3.02 -9.77
C LEU A 35 -9.73 4.12 -10.57
N SER A 36 -10.16 5.35 -10.34
CA SER A 36 -9.57 6.61 -10.81
C SER A 36 -9.53 7.58 -9.61
N GLY A 37 -9.02 8.80 -9.77
CA GLY A 37 -8.85 9.76 -8.66
C GLY A 37 -7.38 9.99 -8.31
N TRP A 38 -7.07 11.03 -7.54
CA TRP A 38 -5.67 11.41 -7.34
C TRP A 38 -4.85 10.37 -6.55
N ILE A 39 -5.51 9.53 -5.74
CA ILE A 39 -4.82 8.50 -4.96
C ILE A 39 -4.20 7.41 -5.84
N THR A 40 -4.66 7.23 -7.08
CA THR A 40 -4.09 6.25 -8.01
C THR A 40 -2.70 6.64 -8.49
N ALA A 41 -2.24 7.87 -8.26
CA ALA A 41 -0.83 8.25 -8.47
C ALA A 41 0.14 7.38 -7.66
N PHE A 42 -0.28 6.89 -6.49
CA PHE A 42 0.52 6.03 -5.63
C PHE A 42 0.47 4.55 -6.04
N CYS A 43 -0.37 4.20 -7.01
CA CYS A 43 -0.56 2.83 -7.50
C CYS A 43 0.15 2.63 -8.85
N TYR A 44 1.44 2.95 -8.92
CA TYR A 44 2.19 2.88 -10.17
C TYR A 44 2.89 1.54 -10.39
N TRP A 45 3.42 0.95 -9.33
CA TRP A 45 4.20 -0.30 -9.36
C TRP A 45 3.44 -1.43 -8.68
N ASP A 46 3.51 -2.63 -9.25
CA ASP A 46 3.04 -3.86 -8.60
C ASP A 46 4.10 -4.43 -7.65
N ALA A 47 3.77 -5.53 -6.97
CA ALA A 47 4.67 -6.20 -6.02
C ALA A 47 5.99 -6.71 -6.64
N LYS A 48 6.07 -6.81 -7.97
CA LYS A 48 7.29 -7.20 -8.70
C LYS A 48 8.10 -5.99 -9.16
N GLY A 49 7.70 -4.78 -8.79
CA GLY A 49 8.30 -3.54 -9.28
C GLY A 49 7.98 -3.28 -10.75
N MET A 50 6.93 -3.90 -11.30
CA MET A 50 6.50 -3.69 -12.67
C MET A 50 5.38 -2.65 -12.72
N LYS A 51 5.34 -1.86 -13.80
CA LYS A 51 4.30 -0.85 -13.95
C LYS A 51 2.92 -1.48 -14.04
N ILE A 52 1.98 -1.02 -13.22
CA ILE A 52 0.58 -1.45 -13.26
C ILE A 52 -0.06 -1.05 -14.60
N TYR A 53 -0.79 -1.99 -15.21
CA TYR A 53 -1.51 -1.74 -16.45
C TYR A 53 -2.60 -0.69 -16.26
N GLN A 54 -2.57 0.34 -17.10
CA GLN A 54 -3.52 1.44 -17.07
C GLN A 54 -4.66 1.19 -18.07
N LEU A 55 -5.89 1.33 -17.61
CA LEU A 55 -7.08 1.28 -18.45
C LEU A 55 -7.24 2.58 -19.23
N GLY A 56 -7.78 2.45 -20.44
CA GLY A 56 -8.22 3.59 -21.24
C GLY A 56 -9.55 4.16 -20.76
N ASP A 57 -9.83 5.38 -21.20
CA ASP A 57 -11.13 6.02 -21.04
C ASP A 57 -12.19 5.28 -21.86
N VAL A 58 -13.40 5.12 -21.30
CA VAL A 58 -14.54 4.51 -21.98
C VAL A 58 -15.81 5.24 -21.57
N GLU A 59 -16.54 5.75 -22.56
CA GLU A 59 -17.89 6.31 -22.38
C GLU A 59 -18.90 5.43 -23.12
N GLY A 60 -19.94 4.95 -22.43
CA GLY A 60 -20.97 4.13 -23.05
C GLY A 60 -22.04 3.60 -22.09
N GLN A 61 -23.04 2.89 -22.62
CA GLN A 61 -24.10 2.28 -21.81
C GLN A 61 -23.51 1.19 -20.89
N GLY A 62 -23.49 1.47 -19.58
CA GLY A 62 -23.13 0.52 -18.53
C GLY A 62 -21.74 0.67 -17.91
N THR A 63 -20.88 1.59 -18.39
CA THR A 63 -19.60 1.92 -17.76
C THR A 63 -19.17 3.33 -18.19
N ASP A 64 -18.97 4.22 -17.21
CA ASP A 64 -18.40 5.56 -17.41
C ASP A 64 -17.02 5.59 -16.74
N ARG A 65 -15.98 5.23 -17.50
CA ARG A 65 -14.59 5.26 -17.03
C ARG A 65 -13.92 6.51 -17.57
N ARG A 66 -13.68 7.47 -16.67
CA ARG A 66 -12.99 8.72 -17.02
C ARG A 66 -11.72 8.91 -16.20
N ARG A 67 -10.69 9.35 -16.89
CA ARG A 67 -9.42 9.72 -16.29
C ARG A 67 -9.62 10.97 -15.45
N PHE A 68 -9.16 10.89 -14.20
CA PHE A 68 -9.21 12.03 -13.31
C PHE A 68 -8.06 13.00 -13.63
N ILE A 69 -8.37 14.30 -13.67
CA ILE A 69 -7.42 15.36 -14.03
C ILE A 69 -7.50 16.47 -12.98
N ILE A 70 -6.36 16.88 -12.43
CA ILE A 70 -6.21 18.08 -11.60
C ILE A 70 -5.07 18.89 -12.18
N ASP A 71 -5.29 20.17 -12.50
CA ASP A 71 -4.26 21.09 -13.00
C ASP A 71 -3.41 20.47 -14.13
N ASP A 72 -4.09 19.90 -15.13
CA ASP A 72 -3.52 19.18 -16.28
C ASP A 72 -2.73 17.89 -15.96
N VAL A 73 -2.71 17.47 -14.70
CA VAL A 73 -2.11 16.19 -14.28
C VAL A 73 -3.13 15.07 -14.45
N HIS A 74 -2.79 14.11 -15.31
CA HIS A 74 -3.60 12.93 -15.58
C HIS A 74 -3.29 11.80 -14.58
N PHE A 75 -4.30 11.34 -13.85
CA PHE A 75 -4.16 10.24 -12.90
C PHE A 75 -4.51 8.88 -13.52
N PRO A 76 -3.81 7.79 -13.16
CA PRO A 76 -4.08 6.47 -13.72
C PRO A 76 -5.51 5.97 -13.49
N ILE A 77 -6.05 5.24 -14.46
CA ILE A 77 -7.20 4.36 -14.25
C ILE A 77 -6.65 2.95 -14.09
N ILE A 78 -6.90 2.31 -12.95
CA ILE A 78 -6.40 0.96 -12.65
C ILE A 78 -7.57 0.02 -12.36
N ARG A 79 -7.34 -1.29 -12.42
CA ARG A 79 -8.27 -2.26 -11.86
C ARG A 79 -8.22 -2.16 -10.34
N ALA A 80 -9.37 -2.31 -9.67
CA ALA A 80 -9.38 -2.34 -8.21
C ALA A 80 -8.49 -3.45 -7.63
N ALA A 81 -8.40 -4.59 -8.33
CA ALA A 81 -7.52 -5.71 -7.98
C ALA A 81 -6.03 -5.46 -8.25
N ALA A 82 -5.66 -4.31 -8.83
CA ALA A 82 -4.28 -3.93 -9.10
C ALA A 82 -3.76 -2.88 -8.09
N VAL A 83 -4.52 -2.56 -7.04
CA VAL A 83 -4.00 -1.74 -5.93
C VAL A 83 -2.83 -2.50 -5.30
N PRO A 84 -1.64 -1.86 -5.14
CA PRO A 84 -0.48 -2.52 -4.58
C PRO A 84 -0.71 -3.05 -3.17
N GLU A 85 -0.01 -4.12 -2.83
CA GLU A 85 0.02 -4.64 -1.47
C GLU A 85 0.71 -3.65 -0.53
N ALA A 86 0.15 -3.46 0.66
CA ALA A 86 0.66 -2.55 1.67
C ALA A 86 1.59 -3.27 2.68
N MET A 87 2.06 -4.45 2.33
CA MET A 87 2.87 -5.36 3.14
C MET A 87 3.95 -5.97 2.24
N PHE A 88 5.13 -6.19 2.80
CA PHE A 88 6.29 -6.71 2.09
C PHE A 88 6.98 -7.74 2.96
N GLU A 89 7.53 -8.76 2.31
CA GLU A 89 8.30 -9.82 2.94
C GLU A 89 9.71 -9.82 2.36
N VAL A 90 10.72 -9.91 3.22
CA VAL A 90 12.13 -9.88 2.83
C VAL A 90 12.87 -10.96 3.61
N PRO A 91 13.65 -11.83 2.92
CA PRO A 91 14.53 -12.76 3.62
C PRO A 91 15.66 -11.98 4.31
N VAL A 92 15.85 -12.24 5.60
CA VAL A 92 16.88 -11.62 6.44
C VAL A 92 17.67 -12.72 7.12
N MET A 93 19.00 -12.62 7.06
CA MET A 93 19.90 -13.49 7.81
C MET A 93 20.38 -12.76 9.05
N ILE A 94 20.13 -13.32 10.24
CA ILE A 94 20.58 -12.77 11.52
C ILE A 94 21.72 -13.62 12.04
N LEU A 95 22.85 -12.98 12.32
CA LEU A 95 24.05 -13.63 12.88
C LEU A 95 24.17 -13.28 14.35
N ASP A 96 24.00 -14.27 15.22
CA ASP A 96 24.31 -14.14 16.65
C ASP A 96 25.71 -14.69 16.90
N LEU A 97 26.67 -13.78 17.00
CA LEU A 97 28.08 -14.10 17.23
C LEU A 97 28.37 -14.56 18.67
N THR A 98 27.44 -14.33 19.62
CA THR A 98 27.61 -14.77 21.01
C THR A 98 27.46 -16.28 21.12
N ASP A 99 26.42 -16.80 20.45
CA ASP A 99 26.07 -18.23 20.43
C ASP A 99 26.59 -18.95 19.17
N SER A 100 27.27 -18.23 18.26
CA SER A 100 27.68 -18.71 16.94
C SER A 100 26.51 -19.32 16.15
N LYS A 101 25.34 -18.65 16.16
CA LYS A 101 24.13 -19.09 15.47
C LYS A 101 23.80 -18.20 14.27
N CYS A 102 23.37 -18.83 13.20
CA CYS A 102 22.79 -18.19 12.03
C CYS A 102 21.28 -18.47 12.03
N TYR A 103 20.47 -17.43 11.95
CA TYR A 103 19.03 -17.53 11.81
C TYR A 103 18.66 -17.11 10.39
N GLU A 104 18.14 -18.05 9.62
CA GLU A 104 17.40 -17.72 8.40
C GLU A 104 16.02 -17.25 8.85
N THR A 105 15.66 -16.02 8.47
CA THR A 105 14.42 -15.40 8.91
C THR A 105 13.70 -14.74 7.74
N THR A 106 12.38 -14.65 7.88
CA THR A 106 11.53 -13.83 7.01
C THR A 106 11.07 -12.62 7.80
N ALA A 107 11.54 -11.44 7.41
CA ALA A 107 11.06 -10.18 7.95
C ALA A 107 9.82 -9.74 7.16
N ILE A 108 8.76 -9.45 7.88
CA ILE A 108 7.49 -9.01 7.33
C ILE A 108 7.20 -7.61 7.86
N ALA A 109 6.94 -6.65 6.99
CA ALA A 109 6.65 -5.28 7.39
C ALA A 109 5.53 -4.67 6.53
N GLY A 110 4.72 -3.80 7.14
CA GLY A 110 3.72 -3.03 6.41
C GLY A 110 2.47 -2.76 7.21
N PHE A 111 1.33 -2.71 6.52
CA PHE A 111 0.02 -2.52 7.11
C PHE A 111 -0.49 -3.83 7.74
N VAL A 112 -0.51 -3.87 9.06
CA VAL A 112 -0.77 -5.09 9.84
C VAL A 112 -2.18 -5.16 10.44
N GLY A 113 -2.94 -4.07 10.32
CA GLY A 113 -4.31 -3.99 10.80
C GLY A 113 -4.81 -2.55 10.93
N ALA A 114 -6.07 -2.37 11.28
CA ALA A 114 -6.66 -1.07 11.55
C ALA A 114 -7.21 -0.99 12.96
N THR A 115 -7.10 0.17 13.58
CA THR A 115 -7.88 0.50 14.76
C THR A 115 -9.11 1.28 14.29
N SER A 116 -10.31 0.78 14.62
CA SER A 116 -11.55 1.53 14.39
C SER A 116 -11.90 2.31 15.65
N SER A 117 -12.39 3.53 15.46
CA SER A 117 -12.86 4.41 16.53
C SER A 117 -14.05 5.24 16.06
N ALA A 118 -14.78 5.79 17.02
CA ALA A 118 -15.79 6.79 16.76
C ALA A 118 -15.19 8.19 16.84
N SER A 119 -15.55 9.06 15.90
CA SER A 119 -15.20 10.49 15.91
C SER A 119 -15.78 11.22 17.13
N LYS A 120 -16.82 10.65 17.75
CA LYS A 120 -17.48 11.12 18.97
C LYS A 120 -17.72 9.95 19.92
N GLU A 121 -17.49 10.18 21.22
CA GLU A 121 -17.71 9.17 22.25
C GLU A 121 -19.17 8.69 22.26
N GLY A 122 -19.38 7.37 22.30
CA GLY A 122 -20.70 6.74 22.30
C GLY A 122 -21.38 6.61 20.92
N HIS A 123 -20.74 7.07 19.84
CA HIS A 123 -21.26 6.93 18.47
C HIS A 123 -20.71 5.69 17.75
N PRO A 124 -21.31 5.26 16.61
CA PRO A 124 -20.75 4.21 15.76
C PRO A 124 -19.32 4.54 15.30
N HIS A 125 -18.51 3.50 15.08
CA HIS A 125 -17.17 3.67 14.53
C HIS A 125 -17.26 4.16 13.08
N ASP A 126 -16.76 5.37 12.84
CA ASP A 126 -16.74 6.05 11.55
C ASP A 126 -15.32 6.42 11.11
N THR A 127 -14.33 6.12 11.96
CA THR A 127 -12.92 6.43 11.74
C THR A 127 -12.10 5.15 11.73
N PHE A 128 -11.18 5.04 10.76
CA PHE A 128 -10.22 3.94 10.67
C PHE A 128 -8.80 4.50 10.67
N GLN A 129 -8.03 4.13 11.68
CA GLN A 129 -6.61 4.45 11.76
C GLN A 129 -5.78 3.26 11.30
N PRO A 130 -5.00 3.40 10.22
CA PRO A 130 -4.10 2.35 9.81
C PRO A 130 -3.00 2.08 10.84
N ARG A 131 -2.63 0.81 11.07
CA ARG A 131 -1.48 0.42 11.91
C ARG A 131 -0.40 -0.20 11.04
N SER A 132 0.78 0.41 11.06
CA SER A 132 1.99 -0.18 10.52
C SER A 132 2.68 -1.02 11.61
N GLY A 133 3.28 -2.13 11.22
CA GLY A 133 4.05 -2.99 12.10
C GLY A 133 5.01 -3.87 11.33
N TYR A 134 5.83 -4.61 12.08
CA TYR A 134 6.70 -5.62 11.51
C TYR A 134 6.86 -6.80 12.49
N TRP A 135 7.18 -7.97 11.94
CA TRP A 135 7.59 -9.16 12.68
C TRP A 135 8.70 -9.89 11.94
N ILE A 136 9.49 -10.66 12.67
CA ILE A 136 10.53 -11.52 12.11
C ILE A 136 10.19 -12.95 12.50
N PHE A 137 10.03 -13.82 11.50
CA PHE A 137 9.80 -15.24 11.71
C PHE A 137 11.12 -15.99 11.53
N VAL A 138 11.45 -16.86 12.48
CA VAL A 138 12.60 -17.74 12.36
C VAL A 138 12.17 -18.94 11.53
N ASP A 139 12.74 -19.05 10.34
CA ASP A 139 12.47 -20.16 9.42
C ASP A 139 13.37 -21.36 9.75
N LYS A 140 14.64 -21.06 10.09
CA LYS A 140 15.65 -22.07 10.41
C LYS A 140 16.74 -21.51 11.32
N VAL A 141 17.34 -22.37 12.13
CA VAL A 141 18.49 -22.04 12.99
C VAL A 141 19.62 -23.03 12.71
N GLU A 142 20.80 -22.50 12.45
CA GLU A 142 22.03 -23.26 12.22
C GLU A 142 23.20 -22.67 13.00
N THR A 143 24.32 -23.41 13.04
CA THR A 143 25.59 -22.85 13.49
C THR A 143 26.21 -22.04 12.36
N ILE A 144 26.82 -20.90 12.66
CA ILE A 144 27.54 -20.11 11.65
C ILE A 144 28.68 -20.97 11.09
N PRO A 145 28.75 -21.18 9.76
CA PRO A 145 29.85 -21.92 9.14
C PRO A 145 31.20 -21.23 9.42
N GLU A 146 32.26 -22.00 9.65
CA GLU A 146 33.61 -21.45 9.91
C GLU A 146 34.15 -20.63 8.73
N ASP A 147 33.67 -20.90 7.51
CA ASP A 147 34.04 -20.23 6.27
C ASP A 147 33.03 -19.15 5.84
N PHE A 148 32.06 -18.80 6.71
CA PHE A 148 31.05 -17.80 6.38
C PHE A 148 31.66 -16.47 5.97
N ARG A 149 31.23 -15.96 4.82
CA ARG A 149 31.59 -14.63 4.30
C ARG A 149 30.31 -13.88 3.95
N LEU A 150 30.20 -12.65 4.41
CA LEU A 150 29.21 -11.70 3.89
C LEU A 150 29.53 -11.48 2.40
N GLU A 151 28.61 -11.89 1.53
CA GLU A 151 28.72 -11.59 0.10
C GLU A 151 28.48 -10.09 -0.16
N ASP A 152 29.07 -9.57 -1.23
CA ASP A 152 28.86 -8.19 -1.65
C ASP A 152 27.38 -7.97 -2.02
N GLY A 153 26.72 -7.01 -1.36
CA GLY A 153 25.30 -6.68 -1.58
C GLY A 153 24.37 -7.00 -0.40
N HIS A 154 24.89 -7.61 0.68
CA HIS A 154 24.15 -7.70 1.95
C HIS A 154 24.35 -6.44 2.80
N ASP A 155 23.25 -5.78 3.14
CA ASP A 155 23.27 -4.66 4.09
C ASP A 155 23.41 -5.19 5.52
N ILE A 156 24.45 -4.73 6.23
CA ILE A 156 24.61 -4.98 7.65
C ILE A 156 23.74 -3.98 8.40
N ILE A 157 22.68 -4.47 9.05
CA ILE A 157 21.86 -3.66 9.95
C ILE A 157 22.36 -3.91 11.38
N PRO A 158 23.11 -2.96 11.98
CA PRO A 158 23.43 -3.06 13.40
C PRO A 158 22.14 -2.92 14.21
N ILE A 159 21.86 -3.90 15.07
CA ILE A 159 20.76 -3.90 16.04
C ILE A 159 21.26 -3.46 17.42
#